data_AF-A0A4S9XVU9-F1
#
_entry.id   AF-A0A4S9XVU9-F1
#
_cell.length_a   1.000
_cell.length_b   1.000
_cell.length_c   1.000
_cell.angle_alpha   90.00
_cell.angle_beta   90.00
_cell.angle_gamma   90.00
#
_symmetry.space_group_name_H-M   'P 1'
#
loop_
_entity.id
_entity.type
_entity.pdbx_description
1 polymer ?
#
loop_
_entity_poly.entity_id
_entity_poly.type
_entity_poly.pdbx_seq_one_letter_code
_entity_poly.pdbx_strand_id
1 'polypeptide(L)'
;PNVDDTVEKLLQVTKLGGLSVTAPHKLQVGKYMDEISEEARIMGSVNTVVAKTASGRRKLYGDNTDWLGIPRCIQGGKVDLDVVGTTAVVLGAGGAARAAVYAFIKLGIQHIIVVNRTFDRAQKLAASFPDHNIEIVESLRQLEERPSDSPLKISVIVGCLPVEVLDESDILDPIFPAVQKGILVEMAYGKTTEITKKAMAAANWTVFDGIDVLQQQAFGQFEAWTGKPAPRKEMME
;
A
#
# COMPACT_ATOMS: atom_id res chain seq x y z
N PRO A 1 -5.07 19.26 7.00
CA PRO A 1 -4.05 20.31 6.75
C PRO A 1 -4.00 20.61 5.26
N ASN A 2 -4.16 21.88 4.88
CA ASN A 2 -3.92 22.31 3.50
C ASN A 2 -2.42 22.18 3.18
N VAL A 3 -2.08 22.15 1.88
CA VAL A 3 -0.70 22.45 1.46
C VAL A 3 -0.37 23.84 2.00
N ASP A 4 0.76 24.00 2.69
CA ASP A 4 1.16 25.32 3.19
C ASP A 4 1.86 26.12 2.07
N ASP A 5 2.00 27.43 2.30
CA ASP A 5 2.64 28.36 1.37
C ASP A 5 4.06 27.93 0.96
N THR A 6 4.75 27.11 1.77
CA THR A 6 6.11 26.67 1.47
C THR A 6 6.13 25.66 0.32
N VAL A 7 5.19 24.71 0.33
CA VAL A 7 5.06 23.73 -0.76
C VAL A 7 4.59 24.40 -2.04
N GLU A 8 3.64 25.35 -1.97
CA GLU A 8 3.23 26.12 -3.16
C GLU A 8 4.42 26.85 -3.80
N LYS A 9 5.23 27.54 -2.99
CA LYS A 9 6.44 28.21 -3.47
C LYS A 9 7.44 27.25 -4.10
N LEU A 10 7.64 26.07 -3.51
CA LEU A 10 8.51 25.03 -4.07
C LEU A 10 8.03 24.57 -5.46
N LEU A 11 6.72 24.38 -5.64
CA LEU A 11 6.15 23.95 -6.91
C LEU A 11 6.34 24.97 -8.04
N GLN A 12 6.51 26.26 -7.70
CA GLN A 12 6.78 27.35 -8.66
C GLN A 12 8.26 27.48 -9.04
N VAL A 13 9.18 26.77 -8.38
CA VAL A 13 10.62 26.84 -8.69
C VAL A 13 10.87 26.25 -10.09
N THR A 14 11.38 27.08 -11.01
CA THR A 14 11.58 26.70 -12.42
C THR A 14 12.61 25.57 -12.61
N LYS A 15 13.59 25.48 -11.72
CA LYS A 15 14.63 24.43 -11.73
C LYS A 15 14.22 23.13 -11.02
N LEU A 16 13.02 23.06 -10.44
CA LEU A 16 12.53 21.87 -9.76
C LEU A 16 12.27 20.75 -10.78
N GLY A 17 12.93 19.60 -10.62
CA GLY A 17 12.73 18.40 -11.44
C GLY A 17 11.64 17.46 -10.91
N GLY A 18 11.41 17.43 -9.60
CA GLY A 18 10.39 16.59 -8.97
C GLY A 18 10.46 16.65 -7.44
N LEU A 19 9.47 16.07 -6.77
CA LEU A 19 9.38 15.99 -5.30
C LEU A 19 8.84 14.63 -4.86
N SER A 20 9.40 14.07 -3.79
CA SER A 20 8.67 13.11 -2.96
C SER A 20 7.77 13.88 -2.02
N VAL A 21 6.52 13.43 -1.87
CA VAL A 21 5.52 14.03 -0.99
C VAL A 21 5.07 13.00 0.03
N THR A 22 5.15 13.35 1.31
CA THR A 22 4.70 12.52 2.42
C THR A 22 3.60 13.21 3.23
N ALA A 23 3.12 12.56 4.29
CA ALA A 23 2.14 13.14 5.19
C ALA A 23 2.65 14.47 5.77
N PRO A 24 1.78 15.50 5.94
CA PRO A 24 0.34 15.49 5.69
C PRO A 24 -0.07 15.92 4.27
N HIS A 25 0.87 16.16 3.35
CA HIS A 25 0.59 16.89 2.10
C HIS A 25 0.06 16.03 0.94
N LYS A 26 0.19 14.69 1.01
CA LYS A 26 -0.15 13.77 -0.12
C LYS A 26 -1.57 13.91 -0.64
N LEU A 27 -2.53 14.22 0.25
CA LEU A 27 -3.95 14.33 -0.11
C LEU A 27 -4.30 15.64 -0.82
N GLN A 28 -3.46 16.67 -0.69
CA GLN A 28 -3.78 18.02 -1.13
C GLN A 28 -2.89 18.49 -2.29
N VAL A 29 -1.67 17.96 -2.42
CA VAL A 29 -0.72 18.37 -3.46
C VAL A 29 -1.24 18.10 -4.87
N GLY A 30 -2.14 17.11 -5.04
CA GLY A 30 -2.78 16.80 -6.32
C GLY A 30 -3.50 18.00 -6.95
N LYS A 31 -4.02 18.95 -6.14
CA LYS A 31 -4.71 20.16 -6.61
C LYS A 31 -3.82 21.10 -7.43
N TYR A 32 -2.51 20.97 -7.30
CA TYR A 32 -1.51 21.81 -7.97
C TYR A 32 -0.89 21.13 -9.19
N MET A 33 -1.31 19.89 -9.49
CA MET A 33 -0.81 19.14 -10.63
C MET A 33 -1.61 19.51 -11.88
N ASP A 34 -0.93 19.67 -13.01
CA ASP A 34 -1.59 19.84 -14.30
C ASP A 34 -2.25 18.52 -14.76
N GLU A 35 -1.61 17.40 -14.44
CA GLU A 35 -2.05 16.05 -14.79
C GLU A 35 -1.77 15.09 -13.62
N ILE A 36 -2.63 14.10 -13.41
CA ILE A 36 -2.48 13.10 -12.34
C ILE A 36 -2.65 11.70 -12.94
N SER A 37 -1.79 10.77 -12.53
CA SER A 37 -1.87 9.35 -12.90
C SER A 37 -3.18 8.69 -12.47
N GLU A 38 -3.49 7.54 -13.05
CA GLU A 38 -4.72 6.81 -12.72
C GLU A 38 -4.69 6.32 -11.27
N GLU A 39 -3.57 5.71 -10.89
CA GLU A 39 -3.25 5.21 -9.56
C GLU A 39 -3.34 6.31 -8.50
N ALA A 40 -2.76 7.49 -8.74
CA ALA A 40 -2.81 8.60 -7.79
C ALA A 40 -4.23 9.16 -7.64
N ARG A 41 -5.03 9.16 -8.72
CA ARG A 41 -6.43 9.56 -8.68
C ARG A 41 -7.27 8.57 -7.88
N ILE A 42 -7.14 7.27 -8.15
CA ILE A 42 -7.87 6.20 -7.45
C ILE A 42 -7.51 6.19 -5.96
N MET A 43 -6.23 6.30 -5.62
CA MET A 43 -5.79 6.35 -4.24
C MET A 43 -6.08 7.70 -3.55
N GLY A 44 -6.50 8.72 -4.31
CA GLY A 44 -6.81 10.06 -3.80
C GLY A 44 -5.59 10.77 -3.19
N SER A 45 -4.37 10.41 -3.62
CA SER A 45 -3.14 10.94 -3.05
C SER A 45 -1.98 10.89 -4.04
N VAL A 46 -1.10 11.90 -3.96
CA VAL A 46 0.11 12.02 -4.76
C VAL A 46 1.31 11.95 -3.83
N ASN A 47 2.22 11.01 -4.06
CA ASN A 47 3.49 10.90 -3.35
C ASN A 47 4.69 11.32 -4.21
N THR A 48 4.49 11.50 -5.52
CA THR A 48 5.56 11.74 -6.49
C THR A 48 5.12 12.85 -7.42
N VAL A 49 5.84 13.96 -7.41
CA VAL A 49 5.66 15.06 -8.37
C VAL A 49 6.77 14.98 -9.38
N VAL A 50 6.44 15.07 -10.67
CA VAL A 50 7.40 15.13 -11.78
C VAL A 50 7.17 16.44 -12.53
N ALA A 51 8.20 17.26 -12.64
CA ALA A 51 8.16 18.46 -13.46
C ALA A 51 8.64 18.11 -14.87
N LYS A 52 7.79 18.30 -15.88
CA LYS A 52 8.10 18.05 -17.28
C LYS A 52 7.97 19.35 -18.07
N THR A 53 8.84 19.56 -19.04
CA THR A 53 8.68 20.65 -20.01
C THR A 53 8.16 20.07 -21.32
N ALA A 54 6.94 20.45 -21.71
CA ALA A 54 6.31 20.04 -22.95
C ALA A 54 5.92 21.29 -23.75
N SER A 55 6.32 21.36 -25.02
CA SER A 55 6.03 22.50 -25.91
C SER A 55 6.40 23.86 -25.31
N GLY A 56 7.54 23.93 -24.62
CA GLY A 56 8.03 25.16 -23.98
C GLY A 56 7.31 25.57 -22.69
N ARG A 57 6.28 24.83 -22.25
CA ARG A 57 5.58 25.05 -20.99
C ARG A 57 5.93 23.98 -19.97
N ARG A 58 6.20 24.41 -18.74
CA ARG A 58 6.37 23.51 -17.60
C ARG A 58 5.00 22.98 -17.16
N LYS A 59 4.93 21.67 -16.94
CA LYS A 59 3.79 20.95 -16.37
C LYS A 59 4.24 20.14 -15.16
N LEU A 60 3.38 20.06 -14.16
CA LEU A 60 3.50 19.22 -12.99
C LEU A 60 2.62 17.99 -13.16
N TYR A 61 3.23 16.82 -13.15
CA TYR A 61 2.55 15.53 -13.17
C TYR A 61 2.58 14.92 -11.77
N GLY A 62 1.41 14.57 -11.24
CA GLY A 62 1.26 13.91 -9.96
C GLY A 62 1.11 12.40 -10.12
N ASP A 63 1.91 11.65 -9.38
CA ASP A 63 1.91 10.20 -9.38
C ASP A 63 1.95 9.65 -7.94
N ASN A 64 1.72 8.35 -7.81
CA ASN A 64 1.77 7.66 -6.54
C ASN A 64 2.47 6.29 -6.67
N THR A 65 3.65 6.18 -6.08
CA THR A 65 4.51 5.00 -6.08
C THR A 65 4.40 4.16 -4.82
N ASP A 66 3.60 4.54 -3.82
CA ASP A 66 3.48 3.83 -2.54
C ASP A 66 3.04 2.38 -2.73
N TRP A 67 2.19 2.12 -3.73
CA TRP A 67 1.65 0.80 -4.00
C TRP A 67 2.67 -0.15 -4.64
N LEU A 68 3.75 0.37 -5.27
CA LEU A 68 4.68 -0.44 -6.07
C LEU A 68 5.47 -1.47 -5.24
N GLY A 69 5.66 -1.21 -3.94
CA GLY A 69 6.38 -2.15 -3.07
C GLY A 69 5.61 -3.43 -2.83
N ILE A 70 4.30 -3.34 -2.65
CA ILE A 70 3.43 -4.46 -2.30
C ILE A 70 3.48 -5.60 -3.33
N PRO A 71 3.24 -5.38 -4.65
CA PRO A 71 3.30 -6.45 -5.62
C PRO A 71 4.72 -7.01 -5.78
N ARG A 72 5.75 -6.18 -5.60
CA ARG A 72 7.14 -6.62 -5.70
C ARG A 72 7.55 -7.50 -4.52
N CYS A 73 7.13 -7.16 -3.29
CA CYS A 73 7.29 -8.02 -2.12
C CYS A 73 6.57 -9.36 -2.34
N ILE A 74 5.33 -9.33 -2.83
CA ILE A 74 4.56 -10.55 -3.09
C ILE A 74 5.24 -11.45 -4.13
N GLN A 75 5.70 -10.88 -5.25
CA GLN A 75 6.45 -11.59 -6.28
C GLN A 75 7.80 -12.10 -5.74
N GLY A 76 8.50 -11.30 -4.94
CA GLY A 76 9.79 -11.64 -4.34
C GLY A 76 9.70 -12.82 -3.38
N GLY A 77 8.59 -12.96 -2.65
CA GLY A 77 8.31 -14.12 -1.79
C GLY A 77 7.99 -15.40 -2.58
N LYS A 78 7.94 -15.33 -3.92
CA LYS A 78 7.68 -16.47 -4.83
C LYS A 78 6.41 -17.22 -4.44
N VAL A 79 5.38 -16.51 -3.97
CA VAL A 79 4.05 -17.08 -3.79
C VAL A 79 3.43 -17.23 -5.16
N ASP A 80 3.04 -18.47 -5.49
CA ASP A 80 2.17 -18.72 -6.63
C ASP A 80 0.77 -18.25 -6.23
N LEU A 81 0.48 -16.98 -6.51
CA LEU A 81 -0.85 -16.42 -6.30
C LEU A 81 -1.83 -17.08 -7.26
N ASP A 82 -2.61 -18.02 -6.75
CA ASP A 82 -3.88 -18.39 -7.37
C ASP A 82 -4.85 -17.22 -7.14
N VAL A 83 -4.82 -16.24 -8.05
CA VAL A 83 -5.55 -14.97 -7.95
C VAL A 83 -7.08 -15.14 -7.86
N VAL A 84 -7.60 -16.30 -8.29
CA VAL A 84 -9.03 -16.63 -8.25
C VAL A 84 -9.41 -17.24 -6.89
N GLY A 85 -8.58 -18.14 -6.36
CA GLY A 85 -8.84 -18.84 -5.09
C GLY A 85 -8.30 -18.14 -3.84
N THR A 86 -7.51 -17.07 -3.98
CA THR A 86 -6.83 -16.40 -2.85
C THR A 86 -7.67 -15.29 -2.24
N THR A 87 -7.71 -15.25 -0.91
CA THR A 87 -8.16 -14.09 -0.13
C THR A 87 -6.96 -13.27 0.33
N ALA A 88 -7.00 -11.96 0.08
CA ALA A 88 -6.02 -11.02 0.59
C ALA A 88 -6.62 -10.15 1.70
N VAL A 89 -5.85 -9.93 2.77
CA VAL A 89 -6.30 -9.17 3.93
C VAL A 89 -5.51 -7.88 4.06
N VAL A 90 -6.19 -6.75 4.25
CA VAL A 90 -5.60 -5.44 4.56
C VAL A 90 -5.98 -5.08 6.00
N LEU A 91 -4.99 -4.81 6.84
CA LEU A 91 -5.21 -4.35 8.21
C LEU A 91 -5.15 -2.82 8.25
N GLY A 92 -6.29 -2.17 8.45
CA GLY A 92 -6.46 -0.71 8.50
C GLY A 92 -7.17 -0.13 7.28
N ALA A 93 -7.55 1.14 7.37
CA ALA A 93 -8.27 1.88 6.31
C ALA A 93 -7.64 3.25 5.97
N GLY A 94 -6.34 3.39 6.21
CA GLY A 94 -5.57 4.61 5.91
C GLY A 94 -5.09 4.73 4.46
N GLY A 95 -4.18 5.67 4.20
CA GLY A 95 -3.57 5.84 2.87
C GLY A 95 -2.80 4.61 2.38
N ALA A 96 -2.01 3.98 3.27
CA ALA A 96 -1.31 2.73 2.97
C ALA A 96 -2.28 1.58 2.62
N ALA A 97 -3.43 1.51 3.28
CA ALA A 97 -4.47 0.52 2.99
C ALA A 97 -5.07 0.73 1.59
N ARG A 98 -5.27 1.98 1.14
CA ARG A 98 -5.69 2.25 -0.26
C ARG A 98 -4.65 1.76 -1.26
N ALA A 99 -3.36 1.97 -0.98
CA ALA A 99 -2.27 1.45 -1.80
C ALA A 99 -2.26 -0.08 -1.84
N ALA A 100 -2.53 -0.75 -0.71
CA ALA A 100 -2.64 -2.20 -0.62
C ALA A 100 -3.80 -2.77 -1.45
N VAL A 101 -5.00 -2.20 -1.29
CA VAL A 101 -6.16 -2.61 -2.10
C VAL A 101 -5.90 -2.39 -3.59
N TYR A 102 -5.34 -1.24 -3.97
CA TYR A 102 -4.99 -0.99 -5.37
C TYR A 102 -3.95 -1.99 -5.90
N ALA A 103 -2.93 -2.34 -5.11
CA ALA A 103 -1.93 -3.34 -5.48
C ALA A 103 -2.56 -4.72 -5.69
N PHE A 104 -3.46 -5.16 -4.81
CA PHE A 104 -4.18 -6.43 -4.95
C PHE A 104 -5.05 -6.48 -6.20
N ILE A 105 -5.74 -5.38 -6.52
CA ILE A 105 -6.51 -5.24 -7.75
C ILE A 105 -5.61 -5.37 -8.98
N LYS A 106 -4.45 -4.71 -9.00
CA LYS A 106 -3.49 -4.83 -10.11
C LYS A 106 -2.86 -6.21 -10.22
N LEU A 107 -2.79 -6.96 -9.12
CA LEU A 107 -2.40 -8.37 -9.13
C LEU A 107 -3.54 -9.32 -9.55
N GLY A 108 -4.76 -8.81 -9.72
CA GLY A 108 -5.92 -9.60 -10.15
C GLY A 108 -6.62 -10.37 -9.02
N ILE A 109 -6.30 -10.10 -7.75
CA ILE A 109 -6.92 -10.75 -6.60
C ILE A 109 -8.39 -10.35 -6.52
N GLN A 110 -9.28 -11.36 -6.51
CA GLN A 110 -10.73 -11.14 -6.57
C GLN A 110 -11.39 -10.93 -5.20
N HIS A 111 -10.81 -11.50 -4.13
CA HIS A 111 -11.37 -11.42 -2.79
C HIS A 111 -10.45 -10.66 -1.85
N ILE A 112 -10.84 -9.43 -1.52
CA ILE A 112 -10.09 -8.52 -0.65
C ILE A 112 -10.92 -8.26 0.60
N ILE A 113 -10.31 -8.46 1.77
CA ILE A 113 -10.90 -8.18 3.07
C ILE A 113 -10.17 -7.00 3.68
N VAL A 114 -10.90 -5.96 4.09
CA VAL A 114 -10.38 -4.81 4.83
C VAL A 114 -10.83 -4.93 6.28
N VAL A 115 -9.86 -5.08 7.18
CA VAL A 115 -10.08 -5.17 8.62
C VAL A 115 -9.84 -3.80 9.24
N ASN A 116 -10.86 -3.15 9.80
CA ASN A 116 -10.69 -1.86 10.45
C ASN A 116 -11.75 -1.59 11.53
N ARG A 117 -11.30 -1.21 12.74
CA ARG A 117 -12.17 -0.95 13.90
C ARG A 117 -13.28 0.08 13.64
N THR A 118 -13.02 1.10 12.83
CA THR A 118 -14.04 2.10 12.46
C THR A 118 -14.61 1.75 11.09
N PHE A 119 -15.80 1.15 11.06
CA PHE A 119 -16.46 0.70 9.84
C PHE A 119 -16.57 1.80 8.77
N ASP A 120 -17.00 3.00 9.14
CA ASP A 120 -17.12 4.16 8.23
C ASP A 120 -15.82 4.50 7.48
N ARG A 121 -14.66 4.30 8.11
CA ARG A 121 -13.36 4.55 7.47
C ARG A 121 -13.07 3.50 6.40
N ALA A 122 -13.38 2.22 6.67
CA ALA A 122 -13.23 1.14 5.70
C ALA A 122 -14.24 1.26 4.55
N GLN A 123 -15.48 1.67 4.83
CA GLN A 123 -16.46 1.95 3.77
C GLN A 123 -15.98 3.05 2.81
N LYS A 124 -15.44 4.15 3.35
CA LYS A 124 -14.83 5.22 2.52
C LYS A 124 -13.61 4.75 1.74
N LEU A 125 -12.93 3.70 2.17
CA LEU A 125 -11.85 3.07 1.42
C LEU A 125 -12.45 2.21 0.29
N ALA A 126 -13.37 1.31 0.60
CA ALA A 126 -14.01 0.42 -0.37
C ALA A 126 -14.74 1.20 -1.48
N ALA A 127 -15.37 2.33 -1.14
CA ALA A 127 -16.03 3.22 -2.09
C ALA A 127 -15.07 3.85 -3.12
N SER A 128 -13.75 3.83 -2.90
CA SER A 128 -12.76 4.23 -3.92
C SER A 128 -12.56 3.17 -5.03
N PHE A 129 -13.13 1.98 -4.86
CA PHE A 129 -12.99 0.83 -5.76
C PHE A 129 -14.36 0.18 -6.05
N PRO A 130 -15.32 0.91 -6.63
CA PRO A 130 -16.73 0.48 -6.74
C PRO A 130 -16.91 -0.81 -7.56
N ASP A 131 -15.99 -1.11 -8.47
CA ASP A 131 -16.06 -2.28 -9.36
C ASP A 131 -15.44 -3.56 -8.74
N HIS A 132 -15.03 -3.52 -7.46
CA HIS A 132 -14.30 -4.62 -6.82
C HIS A 132 -15.02 -5.11 -5.57
N ASN A 133 -14.97 -6.42 -5.35
CA ASN A 133 -15.55 -7.05 -4.18
C ASN A 133 -14.62 -6.89 -2.96
N ILE A 134 -14.89 -5.86 -2.15
CA ILE A 134 -14.16 -5.60 -0.91
C ILE A 134 -15.08 -5.89 0.28
N GLU A 135 -14.77 -6.96 1.00
CA GLU A 135 -15.42 -7.28 2.26
C GLU A 135 -14.84 -6.39 3.37
N ILE A 136 -15.70 -5.87 4.25
CA ILE A 136 -15.27 -5.06 5.40
C ILE A 136 -15.62 -5.82 6.67
N VAL A 137 -14.63 -5.97 7.54
CA VAL A 137 -14.78 -6.53 8.89
C VAL A 137 -14.18 -5.58 9.92
N GLU A 138 -14.72 -5.56 11.13
CA GLU A 138 -14.28 -4.64 12.18
C GLU A 138 -13.10 -5.18 12.98
N SER A 139 -12.93 -6.50 12.99
CA SER A 139 -11.84 -7.18 13.68
C SER A 139 -11.44 -8.47 12.99
N LEU A 140 -10.23 -8.91 13.29
CA LEU A 140 -9.68 -10.20 12.86
C LEU A 140 -10.50 -11.39 13.38
N ARG A 141 -11.20 -11.25 14.52
CA ARG A 141 -12.04 -12.31 15.11
C ARG A 141 -13.24 -12.71 14.23
N GLN A 142 -13.82 -11.74 13.52
CA GLN A 142 -14.94 -12.00 12.61
C GLN A 142 -14.57 -12.94 11.45
N LEU A 143 -13.28 -13.03 11.11
CA LEU A 143 -12.81 -13.97 10.07
C LEU A 143 -12.83 -15.43 10.55
N GLU A 144 -12.74 -15.66 11.86
CA GLU A 144 -12.77 -17.00 12.45
C GLU A 144 -14.19 -17.50 12.70
N GLU A 145 -15.11 -16.59 13.02
CA GLU A 145 -16.52 -16.91 13.25
C GLU A 145 -17.23 -17.39 11.96
N ARG A 146 -16.52 -17.41 10.82
CA ARG A 146 -17.05 -17.91 9.56
C ARG A 146 -17.33 -19.41 9.63
N PRO A 147 -18.44 -19.86 9.01
CA PRO A 147 -18.74 -21.28 8.89
C PRO A 147 -17.59 -22.09 8.29
N SER A 148 -17.35 -23.28 8.84
CA SER A 148 -16.24 -24.16 8.45
C SER A 148 -16.37 -24.74 7.03
N ASP A 149 -17.56 -24.68 6.44
CA ASP A 149 -17.85 -25.05 5.06
C ASP A 149 -17.52 -23.94 4.04
N SER A 150 -17.13 -22.75 4.52
CA SER A 150 -16.65 -21.63 3.69
C SER A 150 -15.30 -21.06 4.18
N PRO A 151 -14.23 -21.89 4.24
CA PRO A 151 -12.94 -21.45 4.75
C PRO A 151 -12.28 -20.40 3.83
N LEU A 152 -11.71 -19.36 4.43
CA LEU A 152 -10.92 -18.38 3.70
C LEU A 152 -9.52 -18.91 3.43
N LYS A 153 -9.10 -18.90 2.16
CA LYS A 153 -7.71 -19.19 1.77
C LYS A 153 -6.90 -17.90 1.84
N ILE A 154 -6.50 -17.50 3.04
CA ILE A 154 -5.65 -16.33 3.24
C ILE A 154 -4.20 -16.70 2.91
N SER A 155 -3.60 -16.03 1.93
CA SER A 155 -2.18 -16.21 1.58
C SER A 155 -1.39 -14.91 1.52
N VAL A 156 -2.07 -13.76 1.59
CA VAL A 156 -1.43 -12.44 1.63
C VAL A 156 -2.11 -11.56 2.67
N ILE A 157 -1.31 -10.97 3.54
CA ILE A 157 -1.73 -9.95 4.52
C ILE A 157 -0.87 -8.71 4.29
N VAL A 158 -1.49 -7.53 4.28
CA VAL A 158 -0.77 -6.25 4.32
C VAL A 158 -1.14 -5.50 5.60
N GLY A 159 -0.15 -5.30 6.47
CA GLY A 159 -0.25 -4.48 7.67
C GLY A 159 -0.19 -3.00 7.32
N CYS A 160 -1.23 -2.22 7.61
CA CYS A 160 -1.27 -0.77 7.39
C CYS A 160 -1.62 0.02 8.66
N LEU A 161 -1.49 -0.61 9.82
CA LEU A 161 -1.80 -0.02 11.11
C LEU A 161 -0.53 0.54 11.76
N PRO A 162 -0.65 1.63 12.55
CA PRO A 162 0.42 2.00 13.46
C PRO A 162 0.74 0.85 14.43
N VAL A 163 2.00 0.80 14.87
CA VAL A 163 2.56 -0.32 15.67
C VAL A 163 1.75 -0.57 16.95
N GLU A 164 1.19 0.49 17.54
CA GLU A 164 0.50 0.47 18.83
C GLU A 164 -0.99 0.12 18.75
N VAL A 165 -1.52 -0.24 17.58
CA VAL A 165 -2.97 -0.41 17.38
C VAL A 165 -3.45 -1.85 17.53
N LEU A 166 -2.61 -2.83 17.18
CA LEU A 166 -2.91 -4.26 17.31
C LEU A 166 -2.12 -4.84 18.47
N ASP A 167 -2.84 -5.37 19.46
CA ASP A 167 -2.26 -6.17 20.53
C ASP A 167 -2.20 -7.64 20.13
N GLU A 168 -1.34 -8.42 20.80
CA GLU A 168 -1.23 -9.87 20.56
C GLU A 168 -2.59 -10.58 20.67
N SER A 169 -3.44 -10.15 21.61
CA SER A 169 -4.78 -10.72 21.84
C SER A 169 -5.82 -10.41 20.76
N ASP A 170 -5.51 -9.48 19.84
CA ASP A 170 -6.33 -9.19 18.68
C ASP A 170 -6.01 -10.10 17.50
N ILE A 171 -4.83 -10.73 17.52
CA ILE A 171 -4.32 -11.55 16.42
C ILE A 171 -4.41 -13.00 16.85
N LEU A 172 -5.21 -13.76 16.15
CA LEU A 172 -5.47 -15.16 16.46
C LEU A 172 -4.72 -16.06 15.47
N ASP A 173 -4.34 -17.25 15.90
CA ASP A 173 -3.48 -18.15 15.10
C ASP A 173 -4.11 -18.60 13.76
N PRO A 174 -5.44 -18.82 13.66
CA PRO A 174 -6.11 -19.14 12.39
C PRO A 174 -5.93 -18.14 11.25
N ILE A 175 -5.51 -16.89 11.53
CA ILE A 175 -5.24 -15.87 10.50
C ILE A 175 -3.96 -16.17 9.70
N PHE A 176 -3.09 -17.00 10.27
CA PHE A 176 -1.93 -17.56 9.59
C PHE A 176 -2.16 -19.05 9.34
N PRO A 177 -3.10 -19.42 8.44
CA PRO A 177 -3.37 -20.82 8.16
C PRO A 177 -2.12 -21.51 7.64
N ALA A 178 -2.08 -22.84 7.83
CA ALA A 178 -1.07 -23.68 7.20
C ALA A 178 -1.25 -23.61 5.68
N VAL A 179 -0.41 -22.82 5.04
CA VAL A 179 -0.36 -22.64 3.58
C VAL A 179 0.95 -23.17 3.03
N GLN A 180 0.98 -23.44 1.72
CA GLN A 180 2.23 -23.79 1.06
C GLN A 180 3.22 -22.62 1.10
N LYS A 181 2.74 -21.40 0.89
CA LYS A 181 3.47 -20.13 1.04
C LYS A 181 2.49 -19.01 1.37
N GLY A 182 2.76 -18.26 2.44
CA GLY A 182 2.05 -17.06 2.83
C GLY A 182 2.98 -15.85 2.85
N ILE A 183 2.45 -14.65 2.62
CA ILE A 183 3.21 -13.41 2.69
C ILE A 183 2.52 -12.41 3.60
N LEU A 184 3.29 -11.84 4.53
CA LEU A 184 2.94 -10.61 5.22
C LEU A 184 3.81 -9.48 4.64
N VAL A 185 3.18 -8.38 4.24
CA VAL A 185 3.86 -7.11 3.95
C VAL A 185 3.46 -6.12 5.03
N GLU A 186 4.39 -5.75 5.90
CA GLU A 186 4.16 -4.72 6.93
C GLU A 186 4.57 -3.36 6.37
N MET A 187 3.65 -2.39 6.36
CA MET A 187 3.93 -1.04 5.87
C MET A 187 4.65 -0.19 6.93
N ALA A 188 4.56 -0.57 8.21
CA ALA A 188 5.34 0.04 9.27
C ALA A 188 6.83 -0.33 9.17
N TYR A 189 7.71 0.60 9.51
CA TYR A 189 9.15 0.38 9.58
C TYR A 189 9.73 0.86 10.92
N GLY A 190 10.87 0.30 11.32
CA GLY A 190 11.62 0.71 12.52
C GLY A 190 11.22 0.03 13.83
N LYS A 191 10.07 -0.68 13.88
CA LYS A 191 9.68 -1.54 15.00
C LYS A 191 8.91 -2.76 14.50
N THR A 192 9.13 -3.91 15.14
CA THR A 192 8.38 -5.13 14.87
C THR A 192 6.96 -5.03 15.45
N THR A 193 5.93 -5.17 14.60
CA THR A 193 4.51 -5.22 15.00
C THR A 193 4.12 -6.60 15.52
N GLU A 194 3.04 -6.70 16.31
CA GLU A 194 2.55 -8.00 16.80
C GLU A 194 2.13 -8.94 15.65
N ILE A 195 1.53 -8.40 14.58
CA ILE A 195 1.19 -9.19 13.38
C ILE A 195 2.45 -9.74 12.70
N THR A 196 3.53 -8.95 12.70
CA THR A 196 4.83 -9.38 12.18
C THR A 196 5.42 -10.52 13.01
N LYS A 197 5.38 -10.42 14.35
CA LYS A 197 5.86 -11.49 15.24
C LYS A 197 5.10 -12.79 15.00
N LYS A 198 3.77 -12.73 14.88
CA LYS A 198 2.93 -13.89 14.59
C LYS A 198 3.24 -14.51 13.22
N ALA A 199 3.42 -13.68 12.19
CA ALA A 199 3.79 -14.15 10.85
C ALA A 199 5.16 -14.86 10.84
N MET A 200 6.16 -14.32 11.55
CA MET A 200 7.48 -14.94 11.66
C MET A 200 7.46 -16.28 12.40
N ALA A 201 6.52 -16.46 13.34
CA ALA A 201 6.34 -17.71 14.06
C ALA A 201 5.53 -18.75 13.26
N ALA A 202 4.78 -18.33 12.25
CA ALA A 202 3.95 -19.21 11.43
C ALA A 202 4.77 -19.94 10.36
N ALA A 203 4.49 -21.23 10.17
CA ALA A 203 5.16 -22.03 9.17
C ALA A 203 4.83 -21.56 7.74
N ASN A 204 5.85 -21.49 6.87
CA ASN A 204 5.74 -21.10 5.45
C ASN A 204 5.27 -19.66 5.19
N TRP A 205 5.34 -18.77 6.18
CA TRP A 205 5.09 -17.35 5.99
C TRP A 205 6.40 -16.58 5.79
N THR A 206 6.42 -15.69 4.80
CA THR A 206 7.52 -14.76 4.54
C THR A 206 7.08 -13.36 4.90
N VAL A 207 7.91 -12.63 5.65
CA VAL A 207 7.64 -11.24 6.01
C VAL A 207 8.51 -10.31 5.17
N PHE A 208 7.88 -9.28 4.61
CA PHE A 208 8.54 -8.08 4.10
C PHE A 208 8.15 -6.90 4.98
N ASP A 209 9.11 -6.06 5.33
CA ASP A 209 8.89 -4.91 6.21
C ASP A 209 8.72 -3.60 5.45
N GLY A 210 8.48 -2.51 6.19
CA GLY A 210 8.25 -1.21 5.57
C GLY A 210 9.48 -0.65 4.84
N ILE A 211 10.70 -1.12 5.15
CA ILE A 211 11.92 -0.74 4.42
C ILE A 211 11.92 -1.40 3.05
N ASP A 212 11.53 -2.67 2.95
CA ASP A 212 11.37 -3.34 1.65
C ASP A 212 10.43 -2.55 0.74
N VAL A 213 9.28 -2.10 1.27
CA VAL A 213 8.31 -1.29 0.53
C VAL A 213 8.87 0.10 0.20
N LEU A 214 9.57 0.74 1.14
CA LEU A 214 10.15 2.08 0.98
C LEU A 214 11.23 2.12 -0.11
N GLN A 215 12.02 1.06 -0.25
CA GLN A 215 12.99 0.96 -1.34
C GLN A 215 12.28 0.93 -2.70
N GLN A 216 11.21 0.14 -2.81
CA GLN A 216 10.48 0.00 -4.08
C GLN A 216 9.77 1.29 -4.50
N GLN A 217 9.19 2.04 -3.56
CA GLN A 217 8.56 3.33 -3.87
C GLN A 217 9.61 4.38 -4.26
N ALA A 218 10.81 4.34 -3.67
CA ALA A 218 11.93 5.20 -4.03
C ALA A 218 12.49 4.89 -5.43
N PHE A 219 12.59 3.61 -5.80
CA PHE A 219 12.98 3.22 -7.15
C PHE A 219 11.99 3.75 -8.20
N GLY A 220 10.69 3.62 -7.94
CA GLY A 220 9.67 4.16 -8.83
C GLY A 220 9.75 5.68 -8.98
N GLN A 221 10.05 6.40 -7.88
CA GLN A 221 10.28 7.84 -7.91
C GLN A 221 11.48 8.23 -8.77
N PHE A 222 12.61 7.56 -8.57
CA PHE A 222 13.82 7.79 -9.36
C PHE A 222 13.56 7.59 -10.86
N GLU A 223 12.90 6.49 -11.21
CA GLU A 223 12.56 6.15 -12.58
C GLU A 223 11.62 7.22 -13.20
N ALA A 224 10.63 7.68 -12.44
CA ALA A 224 9.71 8.73 -12.88
C ALA A 224 10.39 10.09 -13.12
N TRP A 225 11.37 10.46 -12.29
CA TRP A 225 12.07 11.75 -12.44
C TRP A 225 13.13 11.72 -13.53
N THR A 226 13.87 10.62 -13.64
CA THR A 226 15.06 10.56 -14.49
C THR A 226 14.78 9.95 -15.87
N GLY A 227 13.68 9.22 -16.01
CA GLY A 227 13.40 8.39 -17.19
C GLY A 227 14.39 7.25 -17.38
N LYS A 228 15.21 6.94 -16.36
CA LYS A 228 16.24 5.89 -16.38
C LYS A 228 15.91 4.82 -15.33
N PRO A 229 16.34 3.56 -15.54
CA PRO A 229 16.23 2.52 -14.52
C PRO A 229 16.90 2.95 -13.21
N ALA A 230 16.26 2.66 -12.07
CA ALA A 230 16.85 2.95 -10.77
C ALA A 230 18.14 2.12 -10.55
N PRO A 231 19.25 2.74 -10.10
CA PRO A 231 20.45 2.03 -9.68
C PRO A 231 20.20 1.39 -8.31
N ARG A 232 19.44 0.28 -8.31
CA ARG A 232 18.86 -0.28 -7.08
C ARG A 232 19.90 -0.65 -6.05
N LYS A 233 21.05 -1.19 -6.48
CA LYS A 233 22.12 -1.61 -5.57
C LYS A 233 22.65 -0.40 -4.80
N GLU A 234 23.01 0.65 -5.52
CA GLU A 234 23.57 1.89 -4.97
C GLU A 234 22.57 2.67 -4.11
N MET A 235 21.27 2.52 -4.39
CA MET A 235 20.21 3.14 -3.57
C MET A 235 19.89 2.38 -2.28
N MET A 236 20.38 1.14 -2.13
CA MET A 236 20.20 0.32 -0.92
C MET A 236 21.43 0.33 -0.01
N GLU A 237 22.59 0.79 -0.51
CA GLU A 237 23.84 0.97 0.24
C GLU A 237 23.82 2.28 1.06
#